data_AF-A0A1Y4JEG4-F1
#
_entry.id   AF-A0A1Y4JEG4-F1
#
_cell.length_a   1.000
_cell.length_b   1.000
_cell.length_c   1.000
_cell.angle_alpha   90.00
_cell.angle_beta   90.00
_cell.angle_gamma   90.00
#
_symmetry.space_group_name_H-M   'P 1'
#
loop_
_entity.id
_entity.type
_entity.pdbx_description
1 polymer ?
#
loop_
_entity_poly.entity_id
_entity_poly.type
_entity_poly.pdbx_seq_one_letter_code
_entity_poly.pdbx_strand_id
1 'polypeptide(L)' 'AHTPCGRFAEPEELFGTIHYLISDASSFVTGALSVVDGGFDAFSI' A
#
# COMPACT_ATOMS: atom_id res chain seq x y z
N ALA A 1 -14.68 12.66 1.53
CA ALA A 1 -13.74 11.67 2.06
C ALA A 1 -12.33 12.14 1.75
N HIS A 2 -11.38 11.98 2.67
CA HIS A 2 -10.01 12.52 2.52
C HIS A 2 -9.09 11.62 1.67
N THR A 3 -9.62 10.52 1.14
CA THR A 3 -8.92 9.60 0.24
C THR A 3 -9.88 9.13 -0.87
N PRO A 4 -9.38 8.78 -2.08
CA PRO A 4 -10.17 8.15 -3.14
C PRO A 4 -10.93 6.90 -2.70
N CYS A 5 -10.37 6.09 -1.81
CA CYS A 5 -11.04 4.90 -1.28
C CYS A 5 -12.25 5.19 -0.39
N GLY A 6 -12.47 6.43 0.04
CA GLY A 6 -13.73 6.82 0.68
C GLY A 6 -13.92 6.35 2.14
N ARG A 7 -12.96 5.60 2.68
CA ARG A 7 -12.99 5.00 4.03
C ARG A 7 -11.58 4.82 4.60
N PHE A 8 -11.50 4.52 5.89
CA PHE A 8 -10.28 3.96 6.47
C PHE A 8 -10.11 2.51 6.02
N ALA A 9 -8.84 2.11 5.89
CA ALA A 9 -8.47 0.73 5.68
C ALA A 9 -8.56 -0.07 6.99
N GLU A 10 -8.86 -1.35 6.88
CA GLU A 10 -8.65 -2.32 7.96
C GLU A 10 -7.17 -2.77 7.95
N PRO A 11 -6.58 -3.14 9.11
CA PRO A 11 -5.18 -3.56 9.20
C PRO A 11 -4.81 -4.70 8.23
N GLU A 12 -5.74 -5.60 7.96
CA GLU A 12 -5.56 -6.78 7.11
C GLU A 12 -5.29 -6.41 5.65
N GLU A 13 -5.72 -5.22 5.21
CA GLU A 13 -5.49 -4.75 3.85
C GLU A 13 -4.01 -4.46 3.56
N LEU A 14 -3.18 -4.30 4.61
CA LEU A 14 -1.73 -4.19 4.47
C LEU A 14 -1.05 -5.54 4.18
N PHE A 15 -1.69 -6.66 4.55
CA PHE A 15 -1.05 -7.98 4.53
C PHE A 15 -0.70 -8.44 3.12
N GLY A 16 -1.45 -8.04 2.10
CA GLY A 16 -1.15 -8.35 0.70
C GLY A 16 0.20 -7.77 0.26
N THR A 17 0.46 -6.49 0.57
CA THR A 17 1.74 -5.84 0.25
C THR A 17 2.88 -6.43 1.05
N ILE A 18 2.68 -6.76 2.33
CA ILE A 18 3.69 -7.47 3.13
C ILE A 18 4.00 -8.84 2.51
N HIS A 19 2.97 -9.62 2.17
CA HIS A 19 3.14 -10.94 1.58
C HIS A 19 3.91 -10.88 0.25
N TYR A 20 3.59 -9.90 -0.60
CA TYR A 20 4.36 -9.63 -1.81
C TYR A 20 5.84 -9.36 -1.48
N LEU A 21 6.14 -8.43 -0.56
CA LEU A 21 7.49 -8.00 -0.21
C LEU A 21 8.35 -9.09 0.46
N ILE A 22 7.75 -10.08 1.13
CA ILE A 22 8.47 -11.22 1.72
C ILE A 22 8.60 -12.41 0.77
N SER A 23 7.94 -12.38 -0.39
CA SER A 23 7.93 -13.48 -1.35
C SER A 23 9.00 -13.33 -2.43
N ASP A 24 9.26 -14.41 -3.17
CA ASP A 24 10.16 -14.37 -4.33
C ASP A 24 9.67 -13.43 -5.45
N ALA A 25 8.38 -13.05 -5.44
CA ALA A 25 7.80 -12.13 -6.40
C ALA A 25 8.42 -10.72 -6.32
N SER A 26 8.99 -10.34 -5.18
CA SER A 26 9.71 -9.07 -4.99
C SER A 26 11.23 -9.23 -4.99
N SER A 27 11.78 -10.34 -5.49
CA SER A 27 13.23 -10.66 -5.41
C SER A 27 14.17 -9.62 -6.04
N PHE A 28 13.67 -8.78 -6.96
CA PHE A 28 14.45 -7.68 -7.55
C PHE A 28 13.91 -6.28 -7.18
N VAL A 29 13.00 -6.19 -6.20
CA VAL A 29 12.41 -4.94 -5.74
C VAL A 29 13.07 -4.54 -4.42
N THR A 30 13.91 -3.51 -4.49
CA THR A 30 14.63 -2.95 -3.34
C THR A 30 14.70 -1.43 -3.44
N GLY A 31 14.75 -0.74 -2.29
CA GLY A 31 14.82 0.72 -2.21
C GLY A 31 13.55 1.46 -2.68
N ALA A 32 12.45 0.73 -2.91
CA ALA A 32 11.18 1.30 -3.37
C ALA A 32 10.20 1.53 -2.19
N LEU A 33 9.36 2.55 -2.32
CA LEU A 33 8.23 2.81 -1.41
C LEU A 33 6.97 2.17 -1.98
N SER A 34 6.32 1.31 -1.20
CA SER A 34 5.01 0.73 -1.53
C SER A 34 3.94 1.37 -0.65
N VAL A 35 3.19 2.32 -1.21
CA VAL A 35 2.17 3.10 -0.49
C VAL A 35 0.84 2.34 -0.47
N VAL A 36 0.28 2.16 0.73
CA VAL A 36 -1.01 1.49 0.97
C VAL A 36 -1.85 2.38 1.88
N ASP A 37 -2.53 3.35 1.32
CA ASP A 37 -3.21 4.42 2.07
C ASP A 37 -4.58 4.81 1.52
N GLY A 38 -5.13 4.00 0.61
CA GLY A 38 -6.40 4.29 -0.06
C GLY A 38 -6.32 5.48 -1.04
N GLY A 39 -5.13 5.84 -1.50
CA GLY A 39 -4.86 6.92 -2.45
C GLY A 39 -4.67 8.29 -1.80
N PHE A 40 -4.35 8.34 -0.51
CA PHE A 40 -4.16 9.60 0.22
C PHE A 40 -3.00 10.42 -0.36
N ASP A 41 -1.83 9.79 -0.54
CA ASP A 41 -0.58 10.40 -1.03
C ASP A 41 -0.75 11.05 -2.42
N ALA A 42 -1.50 10.40 -3.31
CA ALA A 42 -1.76 10.92 -4.66
C ALA A 42 -2.87 11.99 -4.71
N PHE A 43 -3.74 12.07 -3.71
CA PHE A 43 -4.93 12.92 -3.70
C PHE A 43 -4.77 14.20 -2.87
N SER A 44 -4.01 14.13 -1.78
CA SER A 44 -3.86 15.22 -0.82
C SER A 44 -2.59 16.00 -1.13
N ILE A 45 -2.72 17.05 -1.96
CA ILE A 45 -1.71 18.10 -2.16
C ILE A 45 -1.74 19.13 -1.03
#